data_AF-A0A4P7R0X3-F1
#
_entry.id   AF-A0A4P7R0X3-F1
#
_cell.length_a   1.000
_cell.length_b   1.000
_cell.length_c   1.000
_cell.angle_alpha   90.00
_cell.angle_beta   90.00
_cell.angle_gamma   90.00
#
_symmetry.space_group_name_H-M   'P 1'
#
loop_
_entity.id
_entity.type
_entity.pdbx_description
1 polymer ?
#
loop_
_entity_poly.entity_id
_entity_poly.type
_entity_poly.pdbx_seq_one_letter_code
_entity_poly.pdbx_strand_id
1 'polypeptide(L)'
;MPRTPVPPRRQQKKRAKPELIVSLDEFASICSVTPETMRKHLVDAPADAPWMIERGRRGVSFKIAAPGAVAWWKSRSTGGDPEDDERRSHLAEWRLMALGDGGDDEGFRMTGSERSAEFQAGIVELKYREAIGELVKAATIYEETVNAVIELRRQLLRVAPEIRRELGLDKDAELAIEEKISDRLAAFVTKLGVDVAAGN
;
A
#
# COMPACT_ATOMS: atom_id res chain seq x y z
N MET A 1 -43.43 -74.18 -15.01
CA MET A 1 -42.98 -73.46 -13.80
C MET A 1 -42.45 -72.09 -14.21
N PRO A 2 -43.05 -70.98 -13.74
CA PRO A 2 -42.68 -69.64 -14.18
C PRO A 2 -41.38 -69.17 -13.50
N ARG A 3 -40.47 -68.61 -14.31
CA ARG A 3 -39.20 -68.02 -13.87
C ARG A 3 -39.47 -66.69 -13.17
N THR A 4 -39.01 -66.56 -11.93
CA THR A 4 -39.03 -65.31 -11.16
C THR A 4 -38.15 -64.24 -11.85
N PRO A 5 -38.62 -62.99 -11.98
CA PRO A 5 -37.79 -61.91 -12.52
C PRO A 5 -36.75 -61.45 -11.50
N VAL A 6 -35.50 -61.37 -11.94
CA VAL A 6 -34.37 -60.81 -11.19
C VAL A 6 -34.60 -59.30 -11.04
N PRO A 7 -34.49 -58.73 -9.82
CA PRO A 7 -34.65 -57.29 -9.63
C PRO A 7 -33.49 -56.51 -10.27
N PRO A 8 -33.73 -55.31 -10.82
CA PRO A 8 -32.68 -54.53 -11.48
C PRO A 8 -31.60 -54.10 -10.49
N ARG A 9 -30.34 -54.37 -10.88
CA ARG A 9 -29.11 -53.92 -10.22
C ARG A 9 -29.20 -52.40 -9.97
N ARG A 10 -29.22 -51.97 -8.70
CA ARG A 10 -29.07 -50.57 -8.30
C ARG A 10 -27.83 -50.00 -9.00
N GLN A 11 -28.03 -49.07 -9.94
CA GLN A 11 -26.94 -48.29 -10.50
C GLN A 11 -26.27 -47.53 -9.36
N GLN A 12 -25.01 -47.85 -9.08
CA GLN A 12 -24.20 -47.09 -8.14
C GLN A 12 -24.03 -45.69 -8.73
N LYS A 13 -24.72 -44.70 -8.16
CA LYS A 13 -24.51 -43.28 -8.46
C LYS A 13 -23.01 -42.99 -8.30
N LYS A 14 -22.39 -42.47 -9.36
CA LYS A 14 -21.02 -41.94 -9.36
C LYS A 14 -20.82 -41.13 -8.07
N ARG A 15 -19.85 -41.53 -7.25
CA ARG A 15 -19.47 -40.79 -6.04
C ARG A 15 -19.00 -39.40 -6.47
N ALA A 16 -19.85 -38.39 -6.28
CA ALA A 16 -19.45 -37.00 -6.38
C ALA A 16 -18.34 -36.73 -5.35
N LYS A 17 -17.44 -35.78 -5.67
CA LYS A 17 -16.39 -35.30 -4.76
C LYS A 17 -16.98 -35.06 -3.36
N PRO A 18 -16.24 -35.26 -2.26
CA PRO A 18 -16.75 -34.93 -0.93
C PRO A 18 -17.11 -33.43 -0.94
N GLU A 19 -18.40 -33.14 -0.97
CA GLU A 19 -18.92 -31.79 -0.85
C GLU A 19 -18.61 -31.35 0.58
N LEU A 20 -17.73 -30.36 0.73
CA LEU A 20 -17.42 -29.78 2.02
C LEU A 20 -18.68 -29.06 2.51
N ILE A 21 -19.37 -29.66 3.48
CA ILE A 21 -20.55 -29.08 4.12
C ILE A 21 -20.08 -28.26 5.31
N VAL A 22 -20.44 -26.99 5.33
CA VAL A 22 -20.07 -26.03 6.36
C VAL A 22 -21.30 -25.43 7.03
N SER A 23 -21.11 -25.00 8.27
CA SER A 23 -22.06 -24.20 9.03
C SER A 23 -22.11 -22.74 8.55
N LEU A 24 -23.07 -21.95 9.04
CA LEU A 24 -23.16 -20.52 8.76
C LEU A 24 -21.89 -19.77 9.16
N ASP A 25 -21.36 -20.06 10.35
CA ASP A 25 -20.22 -19.34 10.91
C ASP A 25 -18.93 -19.63 10.12
N GLU A 26 -18.73 -20.90 9.75
CA GLU A 26 -17.62 -21.32 8.90
C GLU A 26 -17.74 -20.74 7.49
N PHE A 27 -18.95 -20.70 6.92
CA PHE A 27 -19.17 -20.10 5.61
C PHE A 27 -18.93 -18.59 5.62
N ALA A 28 -19.41 -17.89 6.66
CA ALA A 28 -19.19 -16.46 6.83
C ALA A 28 -17.69 -16.14 6.97
N SER A 29 -16.95 -16.98 7.70
CA SER A 29 -15.49 -16.89 7.82
C SER A 29 -14.79 -17.06 6.47
N ILE A 30 -15.16 -18.07 5.67
CA ILE A 30 -14.62 -18.30 4.32
C ILE A 30 -14.86 -17.08 3.42
N CYS A 31 -16.02 -16.45 3.55
CA CYS A 31 -16.40 -15.28 2.76
C CYS A 31 -15.94 -13.94 3.35
N SER A 32 -15.20 -13.95 4.47
CA SER A 32 -14.69 -12.74 5.15
C SER A 32 -15.78 -11.72 5.54
N VAL A 33 -16.96 -12.21 5.95
CA VAL A 33 -18.07 -11.39 6.44
C VAL A 33 -18.57 -11.90 7.79
N THR A 34 -19.34 -11.09 8.51
CA THR A 34 -19.95 -11.54 9.78
C THR A 34 -21.08 -12.55 9.51
N PRO A 35 -21.32 -13.50 10.43
CA PRO A 35 -22.43 -14.47 10.29
C PRO A 35 -23.80 -13.81 10.16
N GLU A 36 -23.99 -12.65 10.80
CA GLU A 36 -25.23 -11.86 10.72
C GLU A 36 -25.46 -11.27 9.33
N THR A 37 -24.42 -10.68 8.73
CA THR A 37 -24.48 -10.15 7.37
C THR A 37 -24.66 -11.28 6.36
N MET A 38 -23.91 -12.38 6.52
CA MET A 38 -24.05 -13.56 5.67
C MET A 38 -25.45 -14.16 5.76
N ARG A 39 -26.06 -14.21 6.95
CA ARG A 39 -27.45 -14.68 7.12
C ARG A 39 -28.43 -13.88 6.27
N LYS A 40 -28.31 -12.55 6.20
CA LYS A 40 -29.19 -11.72 5.35
C LYS A 40 -29.08 -12.13 3.89
N HIS A 41 -27.85 -12.23 3.36
CA HIS A 41 -27.63 -12.63 1.98
C HIS A 41 -28.11 -14.05 1.67
N LEU A 42 -27.99 -14.98 2.63
CA LEU A 42 -28.49 -16.35 2.47
C LEU A 42 -30.02 -16.46 2.52
N VAL A 43 -30.70 -15.54 3.21
CA VAL A 43 -32.16 -15.43 3.15
C VAL A 43 -32.61 -15.06 1.73
N ASP A 44 -31.90 -14.12 1.10
CA ASP A 44 -32.18 -13.63 -0.25
C ASP A 44 -31.68 -14.58 -1.36
N ALA A 45 -30.96 -15.64 -1.01
CA ALA A 45 -30.50 -16.63 -1.99
C ALA A 45 -31.69 -17.39 -2.62
N PRO A 46 -31.57 -17.83 -3.88
CA PRO A 46 -32.65 -18.55 -4.58
C PRO A 46 -33.07 -19.83 -3.85
N ALA A 47 -34.38 -20.08 -3.75
CA ALA A 47 -34.96 -21.17 -2.94
C ALA A 47 -34.52 -22.57 -3.42
N ASP A 48 -34.19 -22.71 -4.70
CA ASP A 48 -33.75 -23.92 -5.39
C ASP A 48 -32.22 -24.04 -5.49
N ALA A 49 -31.48 -23.23 -4.74
CA ALA A 49 -30.02 -23.25 -4.74
C ALA A 49 -29.46 -24.66 -4.43
N PRO A 50 -28.72 -25.30 -5.36
CA PRO A 50 -28.23 -26.67 -5.18
C PRO A 50 -27.17 -26.81 -4.09
N TRP A 51 -26.57 -25.69 -3.67
CA TRP A 51 -25.57 -25.62 -2.61
C TRP A 51 -26.17 -25.37 -1.22
N MET A 52 -27.47 -25.09 -1.14
CA MET A 52 -28.18 -24.86 0.12
C MET A 52 -28.85 -26.16 0.56
N ILE A 53 -28.23 -26.87 1.50
CA ILE A 53 -28.72 -28.18 1.96
C ILE A 53 -29.83 -27.99 3.00
N GLU A 54 -29.60 -27.13 4.00
CA GLU A 54 -30.59 -26.78 5.01
C GLU A 54 -30.57 -25.27 5.27
N ARG A 55 -31.73 -24.62 5.04
CA ARG A 55 -31.97 -23.22 5.42
C ARG A 55 -32.31 -23.19 6.90
N GLY A 56 -31.40 -22.68 7.73
CA GLY A 56 -31.59 -22.65 9.18
C GLY A 56 -32.90 -21.96 9.56
N ARG A 57 -33.75 -22.65 10.32
CA ARG A 57 -35.03 -22.14 10.85
C ARG A 57 -35.14 -22.51 12.34
N ARG A 58 -35.56 -21.56 13.18
CA ARG A 58 -35.81 -21.69 14.65
C ARG A 58 -35.19 -22.95 15.29
N GLY A 59 -33.92 -22.84 15.68
CA GLY A 59 -33.17 -23.92 16.36
C GLY A 59 -32.41 -24.88 15.44
N VAL A 60 -32.58 -24.78 14.12
CA VAL A 60 -31.82 -25.54 13.12
C VAL A 60 -30.72 -24.67 12.52
N SER A 61 -29.48 -25.17 12.52
CA SER A 61 -28.31 -24.50 11.93
C SER A 61 -28.33 -24.62 10.39
N PHE A 62 -27.63 -23.71 9.71
CA PHE A 62 -27.47 -23.80 8.26
C PHE A 62 -26.52 -24.95 7.90
N LYS A 63 -26.81 -25.63 6.79
CA LYS A 63 -25.86 -26.55 6.13
C LYS A 63 -25.69 -26.14 4.68
N ILE A 64 -24.45 -25.84 4.34
CA ILE A 64 -24.10 -25.20 3.07
C ILE A 64 -22.99 -26.01 2.40
N ALA A 65 -23.16 -26.37 1.14
CA ALA A 65 -22.09 -26.95 0.33
C ALA A 65 -21.13 -25.82 -0.11
N ALA A 66 -19.99 -25.72 0.55
CA ALA A 66 -19.05 -24.61 0.41
C ALA A 66 -18.62 -24.32 -1.05
N PRO A 67 -18.28 -25.31 -1.91
CA PRO A 67 -17.79 -25.01 -3.25
C PRO A 67 -18.81 -24.26 -4.12
N GLY A 68 -20.08 -24.65 -4.07
CA GLY A 68 -21.14 -23.99 -4.85
C GLY A 68 -21.56 -22.65 -4.26
N ALA A 69 -21.59 -22.55 -2.92
CA ALA A 69 -21.96 -21.33 -2.22
C ALA A 69 -20.90 -20.22 -2.37
N VAL A 70 -19.61 -20.57 -2.38
CA VAL A 70 -18.52 -19.61 -2.65
C VAL A 70 -18.58 -19.08 -4.08
N ALA A 71 -18.88 -19.95 -5.07
CA ALA A 71 -19.03 -19.52 -6.46
C ALA A 71 -20.19 -18.53 -6.62
N TRP A 72 -21.33 -18.81 -5.97
CA TRP A 72 -22.45 -17.88 -5.91
C TRP A 72 -22.07 -16.56 -5.24
N TRP A 73 -21.43 -16.61 -4.07
CA TRP A 73 -21.01 -15.43 -3.33
C TRP A 73 -20.08 -14.53 -4.16
N LYS A 74 -19.09 -15.12 -4.83
CA LYS A 74 -18.17 -14.39 -5.71
C LYS A 74 -18.90 -13.74 -6.89
N SER A 75 -19.87 -14.42 -7.49
CA SER A 75 -20.65 -13.87 -8.60
C SER A 75 -21.54 -12.70 -8.15
N ARG A 76 -22.06 -12.76 -6.92
CA ARG A 76 -22.83 -11.68 -6.32
C ARG A 76 -21.95 -10.50 -5.94
N SER A 77 -20.78 -10.75 -5.34
CA SER A 77 -19.87 -9.69 -4.90
C SER A 77 -19.19 -8.95 -6.05
N THR A 78 -19.02 -9.59 -7.21
CA THR A 78 -18.53 -8.92 -8.44
C THR A 78 -19.61 -8.14 -9.18
N GLY A 79 -20.89 -8.38 -8.87
CA GLY A 79 -22.03 -7.71 -9.50
C GLY A 79 -22.35 -6.32 -8.93
N GLY A 80 -21.70 -5.89 -7.84
CA GLY A 80 -22.02 -4.66 -7.11
C GLY A 80 -23.40 -4.77 -6.44
N ASP A 81 -23.46 -4.87 -5.11
CA ASP A 81 -24.74 -4.83 -4.41
C ASP A 81 -25.15 -3.34 -4.31
N PRO A 82 -26.17 -2.87 -5.07
CA PRO A 82 -26.51 -1.45 -5.13
C PRO A 82 -26.87 -0.88 -3.76
N GLU A 83 -27.39 -1.70 -2.84
CA GLU A 83 -27.66 -1.28 -1.46
C GLU A 83 -26.38 -0.95 -0.67
N ASP A 84 -25.27 -1.66 -0.93
CA ASP A 84 -24.01 -1.38 -0.24
C ASP A 84 -23.31 -0.16 -0.83
N ASP A 85 -23.47 0.09 -2.13
CA ASP A 85 -23.01 1.32 -2.78
C ASP A 85 -23.81 2.55 -2.32
N GLU A 86 -25.13 2.42 -2.16
CA GLU A 86 -25.99 3.45 -1.58
C GLU A 86 -25.66 3.73 -0.10
N ARG A 87 -25.40 2.70 0.71
CA ARG A 87 -24.93 2.91 2.09
C ARG A 87 -23.58 3.59 2.13
N ARG A 88 -22.66 3.24 1.22
CA ARG A 88 -21.34 3.88 1.13
C ARG A 88 -21.44 5.34 0.71
N SER A 89 -22.29 5.66 -0.26
CA SER A 89 -22.51 7.05 -0.70
C SER A 89 -23.13 7.89 0.41
N HIS A 90 -24.16 7.37 1.11
CA HIS A 90 -24.76 8.07 2.25
C HIS A 90 -23.76 8.27 3.40
N LEU A 91 -22.92 7.28 3.71
CA LEU A 91 -21.87 7.44 4.72
C LEU A 91 -20.80 8.46 4.29
N ALA A 92 -20.49 8.55 3.00
CA ALA A 92 -19.57 9.55 2.46
C ALA A 92 -20.18 10.97 2.56
N GLU A 93 -21.45 11.14 2.20
CA GLU A 93 -22.19 12.41 2.37
C GLU A 93 -22.23 12.85 3.83
N TRP A 94 -22.48 11.93 4.77
CA TRP A 94 -22.52 12.25 6.19
C TRP A 94 -21.14 12.63 6.75
N ARG A 95 -20.06 12.01 6.24
CA ARG A 95 -18.68 12.38 6.58
C ARG A 95 -18.32 13.77 6.04
N LEU A 96 -18.73 14.09 4.81
CA LEU A 96 -18.56 15.40 4.20
C LEU A 96 -19.27 16.49 5.03
N MET A 97 -20.51 16.22 5.43
CA MET A 97 -21.32 17.13 6.24
C MET A 97 -20.76 17.35 7.65
N ALA A 98 -20.11 16.33 8.24
CA ALA A 98 -19.54 16.41 9.58
C ALA A 98 -18.20 17.18 9.67
N LEU A 99 -17.46 17.31 8.57
CA LEU A 99 -16.10 17.88 8.59
C LEU A 99 -16.00 19.34 8.11
N GLY A 100 -17.06 19.89 7.48
CA GLY A 100 -17.07 21.27 6.98
C GLY A 100 -16.18 21.47 5.76
N ASP A 101 -16.44 22.59 5.06
CA ASP A 101 -15.98 23.00 3.72
C ASP A 101 -14.45 23.19 3.56
N GLY A 102 -13.67 22.12 3.77
CA GLY A 102 -12.21 22.18 3.68
C GLY A 102 -11.51 20.87 3.36
N GLY A 103 -12.23 19.86 2.87
CA GLY A 103 -11.64 18.56 2.57
C GLY A 103 -11.66 18.22 1.08
N ASP A 104 -10.58 17.58 0.65
CA ASP A 104 -10.35 17.09 -0.71
C ASP A 104 -11.34 15.96 -1.08
N ASP A 105 -12.14 16.16 -2.14
CA ASP A 105 -13.28 15.31 -2.54
C ASP A 105 -12.89 13.84 -2.82
N GLU A 106 -11.64 13.58 -3.20
CA GLU A 106 -11.17 12.26 -3.63
C GLU A 106 -10.81 11.34 -2.45
N GLY A 107 -10.30 11.90 -1.34
CA GLY A 107 -9.96 11.16 -0.13
C GLY A 107 -11.17 10.70 0.71
N PHE A 108 -12.36 11.28 0.46
CA PHE A 108 -13.57 10.99 1.23
C PHE A 108 -14.32 9.74 0.80
N ARG A 109 -14.12 9.30 -0.44
CA ARG A 109 -14.70 8.05 -0.96
C ARG A 109 -14.00 6.81 -0.39
N MET A 110 -12.78 6.99 0.12
CA MET A 110 -12.00 5.91 0.71
C MET A 110 -12.27 5.75 2.21
N THR A 111 -12.55 4.52 2.60
CA THR A 111 -12.56 4.08 4.00
C THR A 111 -11.17 4.30 4.63
N GLY A 112 -11.11 4.41 5.95
CA GLY A 112 -9.82 4.55 6.65
C GLY A 112 -8.86 3.38 6.38
N SER A 113 -9.38 2.19 6.09
CA SER A 113 -8.58 1.04 5.68
C SER A 113 -8.01 1.21 4.27
N GLU A 114 -8.77 1.77 3.33
CA GLU A 114 -8.30 2.01 1.95
C GLU A 114 -7.25 3.12 1.93
N ARG A 115 -7.45 4.20 2.70
CA ARG A 115 -6.42 5.24 2.88
C ARG A 115 -5.13 4.71 3.49
N SER A 116 -5.23 3.81 4.47
CA SER A 116 -4.05 3.16 5.05
C SER A 116 -3.33 2.28 4.03
N ALA A 117 -4.08 1.53 3.20
CA ALA A 117 -3.52 0.68 2.16
C ALA A 117 -2.84 1.50 1.04
N GLU A 118 -3.46 2.59 0.61
CA GLU A 118 -2.89 3.52 -0.38
C GLU A 118 -1.61 4.19 0.15
N PHE A 119 -1.64 4.65 1.39
CA PHE A 119 -0.45 5.22 2.03
C PHE A 119 0.71 4.20 2.11
N GLN A 120 0.41 2.95 2.46
CA GLN A 120 1.42 1.88 2.48
C GLN A 120 1.94 1.57 1.06
N ALA A 121 1.06 1.56 0.05
CA ALA A 121 1.45 1.38 -1.34
C ALA A 121 2.40 2.50 -1.79
N GLY A 122 2.10 3.76 -1.44
CA GLY A 122 2.98 4.90 -1.72
C GLY A 122 4.35 4.80 -1.04
N ILE A 123 4.41 4.33 0.20
CA ILE A 123 5.70 4.08 0.88
C ILE A 123 6.51 3.00 0.17
N VAL A 124 5.86 1.91 -0.26
CA VAL A 124 6.53 0.81 -0.98
C VAL A 124 7.06 1.30 -2.32
N GLU A 125 6.29 2.11 -3.04
CA GLU A 125 6.71 2.72 -4.30
C GLU A 125 7.91 3.66 -4.12
N LEU A 126 7.88 4.54 -3.11
CA LEU A 126 9.01 5.43 -2.80
C LEU A 126 10.28 4.64 -2.47
N LYS A 127 10.17 3.58 -1.67
CA LYS A 127 11.30 2.69 -1.34
C LYS A 127 11.83 1.96 -2.57
N TYR A 128 10.94 1.53 -3.45
CA TYR A 128 11.33 0.89 -4.71
C TYR A 128 12.11 1.87 -5.59
N ARG A 129 11.63 3.11 -5.74
CA ARG A 129 12.31 4.17 -6.49
C ARG A 129 13.66 4.57 -5.88
N GLU A 130 13.77 4.61 -4.55
CA GLU A 130 15.04 4.80 -3.84
C GLU A 130 16.01 3.64 -4.14
N ALA A 131 15.53 2.39 -4.12
CA ALA A 131 16.36 1.21 -4.34
C ALA A 131 16.91 1.07 -5.77
N ILE A 132 16.16 1.53 -6.78
CA ILE A 132 16.63 1.58 -8.18
C ILE A 132 17.48 2.82 -8.48
N GLY A 133 17.67 3.72 -7.51
CA GLY A 133 18.47 4.94 -7.63
C GLY A 133 17.79 6.08 -8.38
N GLU A 134 16.47 6.03 -8.58
CA GLU A 134 15.70 7.12 -9.20
C GLU A 134 15.50 8.29 -8.22
N LEU A 135 15.38 7.99 -6.92
CA LEU A 135 15.23 8.98 -5.86
C LEU A 135 16.40 8.89 -4.88
N VAL A 136 16.96 10.03 -4.50
CA VAL A 136 17.97 10.15 -3.46
C VAL A 136 17.47 11.10 -2.38
N LYS A 137 17.78 10.78 -1.12
CA LYS A 137 17.44 11.64 0.01
C LYS A 137 18.19 12.96 -0.13
N ALA A 138 17.44 14.07 -0.06
CA ALA A 138 18.02 15.40 -0.12
C ALA A 138 19.12 15.61 0.91
N ALA A 139 18.95 15.08 2.14
CA ALA A 139 19.95 15.12 3.20
C ALA A 139 21.31 14.54 2.76
N THR A 140 21.31 13.40 2.08
CA THR A 140 22.54 12.78 1.56
C THR A 140 23.23 13.66 0.53
N ILE A 141 22.46 14.28 -0.39
CA ILE A 141 23.00 15.22 -1.38
C ILE A 141 23.61 16.44 -0.68
N TYR A 142 22.94 16.99 0.34
CA TYR A 142 23.46 18.11 1.11
C TYR A 142 24.77 17.77 1.82
N GLU A 143 24.84 16.64 2.51
CA GLU A 143 26.05 16.19 3.19
C GLU A 143 27.22 15.98 2.21
N GLU A 144 26.98 15.29 1.09
CA GLU A 144 27.99 15.08 0.06
C GLU A 144 28.45 16.39 -0.57
N THR A 145 27.53 17.33 -0.82
CA THR A 145 27.85 18.65 -1.37
C THR A 145 28.70 19.46 -0.39
N VAL A 146 28.36 19.46 0.90
CA VAL A 146 29.14 20.13 1.95
C VAL A 146 30.55 19.54 2.02
N ASN A 147 30.67 18.21 2.03
CA ASN A 147 31.96 17.52 2.04
C ASN A 147 32.80 17.86 0.79
N ALA A 148 32.18 17.87 -0.40
CA ALA A 148 32.84 18.26 -1.64
C ALA A 148 33.37 19.70 -1.59
N VAL A 149 32.59 20.63 -1.03
CA VAL A 149 33.00 22.04 -0.87
C VAL A 149 34.15 22.18 0.14
N ILE A 150 34.13 21.42 1.24
CA ILE A 150 35.22 21.41 2.23
C ILE A 150 36.52 20.89 1.61
N GLU A 151 36.47 19.78 0.89
CA GLU A 151 37.65 19.23 0.21
C GLU A 151 38.15 20.16 -0.91
N LEU A 152 37.25 20.80 -1.66
CA LEU A 152 37.63 21.82 -2.65
C LEU A 152 38.39 22.99 -2.00
N ARG A 153 37.89 23.52 -0.86
CA ARG A 153 38.58 24.56 -0.09
C ARG A 153 39.96 24.09 0.35
N ARG A 154 40.07 22.86 0.84
CA ARG A 154 41.34 22.27 1.30
C ARG A 154 42.34 22.14 0.16
N GLN A 155 41.90 21.72 -1.03
CA GLN A 155 42.74 21.63 -2.22
C GLN A 155 43.20 23.00 -2.68
N LEU A 156 42.30 23.99 -2.73
CA LEU A 156 42.65 25.35 -3.13
C LEU A 156 43.66 26.00 -2.20
N LEU A 157 43.56 25.79 -0.89
CA LEU A 157 44.55 26.30 0.06
C LEU A 157 45.94 25.65 -0.07
N ARG A 158 46.06 24.47 -0.69
CA ARG A 158 47.37 23.85 -0.99
C ARG A 158 48.07 24.47 -2.21
N VAL A 159 47.34 25.20 -3.04
CA VAL A 159 47.90 25.81 -4.26
C VAL A 159 48.96 26.85 -3.93
N ALA A 160 48.76 27.67 -2.89
CA ALA A 160 49.72 28.70 -2.51
C ALA A 160 51.13 28.15 -2.15
N PRO A 161 51.26 27.15 -1.25
CA PRO A 161 52.57 26.55 -0.96
C PRO A 161 53.15 25.79 -2.15
N GLU A 162 52.32 25.21 -3.03
CA GLU A 162 52.79 24.57 -4.27
C GLU A 162 53.40 25.59 -5.24
N ILE A 163 52.69 26.69 -5.53
CA ILE A 163 53.18 27.80 -6.37
C ILE A 163 54.48 28.37 -5.79
N ARG A 164 54.55 28.55 -4.47
CA ARG A 164 55.77 29.04 -3.82
C ARG A 164 56.96 28.13 -4.10
N ARG A 165 56.79 26.81 -3.96
CA ARG A 165 57.85 25.83 -4.19
C ARG A 165 58.27 25.78 -5.65
N GLU A 166 57.33 25.85 -6.58
CA GLU A 166 57.60 25.77 -8.02
C GLU A 166 58.25 27.04 -8.58
N LEU A 167 57.81 28.22 -8.13
CA LEU A 167 58.27 29.51 -8.64
C LEU A 167 59.36 30.16 -7.78
N GLY A 168 59.75 29.53 -6.67
CA GLY A 168 60.76 30.06 -5.76
C GLY A 168 60.36 31.37 -5.09
N LEU A 169 59.06 31.56 -4.83
CA LEU A 169 58.55 32.80 -4.23
C LEU A 169 58.92 32.88 -2.74
N ASP A 170 58.93 34.10 -2.23
CA ASP A 170 59.05 34.35 -0.80
C ASP A 170 57.74 34.01 -0.06
N LYS A 171 57.82 34.02 1.27
CA LYS A 171 56.68 33.71 2.13
C LYS A 171 55.60 34.80 2.07
N ASP A 172 55.97 36.03 1.77
CA ASP A 172 55.03 37.15 1.70
C ASP A 172 54.13 37.03 0.45
N ALA A 173 54.68 36.58 -0.68
CA ALA A 173 53.90 36.25 -1.86
C ALA A 173 52.98 35.03 -1.65
N GLU A 174 53.40 34.01 -0.91
CA GLU A 174 52.53 32.89 -0.51
C GLU A 174 51.31 33.38 0.29
N LEU A 175 51.53 34.20 1.32
CA LEU A 175 50.47 34.77 2.13
C LEU A 175 49.50 35.63 1.30
N ALA A 176 50.02 36.43 0.37
CA ALA A 176 49.18 37.23 -0.53
C ALA A 176 48.32 36.37 -1.48
N ILE A 177 48.81 35.20 -1.89
CA ILE A 177 48.05 34.24 -2.69
C ILE A 177 46.98 33.56 -1.83
N GLU A 178 47.33 33.11 -0.63
CA GLU A 178 46.37 32.52 0.32
C GLU A 178 45.22 33.47 0.65
N GLU A 179 45.53 34.75 0.92
CA GLU A 179 44.54 35.79 1.19
C GLU A 179 43.57 35.96 0.01
N LYS A 180 44.09 36.07 -1.21
CA LYS A 180 43.25 36.17 -2.43
C LYS A 180 42.37 34.93 -2.63
N ILE A 181 42.89 33.73 -2.35
CA ILE A 181 42.11 32.48 -2.44
C ILE A 181 41.01 32.48 -1.38
N SER A 182 41.33 32.87 -0.15
CA SER A 182 40.38 32.94 0.97
C SER A 182 39.25 33.93 0.68
N ASP A 183 39.57 35.14 0.19
CA ASP A 183 38.58 36.16 -0.18
C ASP A 183 37.63 35.67 -1.28
N ARG A 184 38.16 35.00 -2.29
CA ARG A 184 37.37 34.44 -3.39
C ARG A 184 36.47 33.30 -2.92
N LEU A 185 36.95 32.47 -2.00
CA LEU A 185 36.15 31.42 -1.38
C LEU A 185 35.03 32.00 -0.50
N ALA A 186 35.31 33.05 0.28
CA ALA A 186 34.30 33.74 1.07
C ALA A 186 33.19 34.33 0.17
N ALA A 187 33.57 35.02 -0.90
CA ALA A 187 32.61 35.56 -1.87
C ALA A 187 31.78 34.47 -2.57
N PHE A 188 32.38 33.31 -2.85
CA PHE A 188 31.67 32.17 -3.42
C PHE A 188 30.61 31.61 -2.46
N VAL A 189 30.95 31.46 -1.18
CA VAL A 189 30.02 31.00 -0.13
C VAL A 189 28.87 31.99 0.04
N THR A 190 29.14 33.30 0.10
CA THR A 190 28.11 34.33 0.16
C THR A 190 27.16 34.28 -1.04
N LYS A 191 27.69 34.04 -2.26
CA LYS A 191 26.87 33.93 -3.47
C LYS A 191 25.98 32.68 -3.47
N LEU A 192 26.40 31.60 -2.83
CA LEU A 192 25.58 30.39 -2.68
C LEU A 192 24.43 30.56 -1.68
N GLY A 193 24.39 31.65 -0.90
CA GLY A 193 23.34 31.88 0.08
C GLY A 193 23.35 30.88 1.24
N VAL A 194 24.49 30.20 1.47
CA VAL A 194 24.67 29.26 2.57
C VAL A 194 25.14 30.04 3.79
N ASP A 195 24.24 30.24 4.76
CA ASP A 195 24.61 30.78 6.07
C ASP A 195 25.45 29.74 6.83
N VAL A 196 26.77 29.98 6.90
CA VAL A 196 27.72 29.13 7.65
C VAL A 196 27.58 29.33 9.18
N ALA A 197 26.61 30.11 9.63
CA ALA A 197 26.42 30.48 11.03
C ALA A 197 25.83 29.37 11.93
N ALA A 198 25.44 28.22 11.39
CA ALA A 198 24.74 27.17 12.14
C ALA A 198 25.60 25.93 12.47
N GLY A 199 26.90 26.11 12.73
CA GLY A 199 27.81 25.03 13.11
C GLY A 199 28.70 25.40 14.30
N ASN A 200 28.10 25.53 15.48
CA ASN A 200 28.76 25.46 16.80
C ASN A 200 27.88 24.63 17.74
#